data_AF-A0A6V7J2Z7-F1
#
_entry.id   AF-A0A6V7J2Z7-F1
#
_cell.length_a   1.000
_cell.length_b   1.000
_cell.length_c   1.000
_cell.angle_alpha   90.00
_cell.angle_beta   90.00
_cell.angle_gamma   90.00
#
_symmetry.space_group_name_H-M   'P 1'
#
loop_
_entity.id
_entity.type
_entity.pdbx_description
1 polymer ?
#
loop_
_entity_poly.entity_id
_entity_poly.type
_entity_poly.pdbx_seq_one_letter_code
_entity_poly.pdbx_strand_id
1 'polypeptide(L)'
;VAAQFSDKVAERKADAKQTKTTVQPYILIQGANRWSHDGLYVVIDDFFYEFPTVKTCLDMCFRSFFAFNAEYPTQCTDIWKILQREVYGWPRETKENLGGGAALFLIQLNHSSSSANKRRTLDSSSTNKRPRR
;
A
#
# COMPACT_ATOMS: atom_id res chain seq x y z
N VAL A 1 -2.77 21.01 -3.09
CA VAL A 1 -2.38 19.98 -2.10
C VAL A 1 -0.88 20.06 -1.80
N ALA A 2 0.03 19.79 -2.75
CA ALA A 2 1.48 19.74 -2.48
C ALA A 2 2.05 20.99 -1.76
N ALA A 3 1.62 22.20 -2.14
CA ALA A 3 2.08 23.44 -1.50
C ALA A 3 1.63 23.62 -0.04
N GLN A 4 0.57 22.94 0.40
CA GLN A 4 0.10 23.00 1.80
C GLN A 4 0.89 22.07 2.73
N PHE A 5 1.60 21.09 2.18
CA PHE A 5 2.28 20.05 2.96
C PHE A 5 3.80 20.04 2.76
N SER A 6 4.32 20.88 1.86
CA SER A 6 5.76 20.97 1.57
C SER A 6 6.59 21.21 2.82
N ASP A 7 6.10 22.03 3.75
CA ASP A 7 6.83 22.38 4.96
C ASP A 7 6.96 21.17 5.90
N LYS A 8 5.89 20.38 6.01
CA LYS A 8 5.86 19.14 6.81
C LYS A 8 6.73 18.05 6.19
N VAL A 9 6.76 17.95 4.87
CA VAL A 9 7.68 17.04 4.16
C VAL A 9 9.12 17.48 4.36
N ALA A 10 9.41 18.78 4.26
CA ALA A 10 10.74 19.34 4.46
C ALA A 10 11.26 19.10 5.88
N GLU A 11 10.40 19.27 6.89
CA GLU A 11 10.69 18.94 8.29
C GLU A 11 11.11 17.47 8.44
N ARG A 12 10.32 16.53 7.90
CA ARG A 12 10.65 15.09 7.93
C ARG A 12 11.95 14.77 7.20
N LYS A 13 12.23 15.42 6.08
CA LYS A 13 13.49 15.26 5.34
C LYS A 13 14.68 15.82 6.12
N ALA A 14 14.51 16.93 6.83
CA ALA A 14 15.55 17.50 7.67
C ALA A 14 15.92 16.55 8.83
N ASP A 15 14.91 15.98 9.50
CA ASP A 15 15.12 14.99 10.58
C ASP A 15 15.84 13.74 10.08
N ALA A 16 15.43 13.22 8.92
CA ALA A 16 16.08 12.07 8.29
C ALA A 16 17.55 12.37 7.93
N LYS A 17 17.82 13.57 7.41
CA LYS A 17 19.18 14.03 7.10
C LYS A 17 20.04 14.15 8.35
N GLN A 18 19.51 14.70 9.44
CA GLN A 18 20.23 14.83 10.72
C GLN A 18 20.57 13.45 11.31
N THR A 19 19.66 12.50 11.17
CA THR A 19 19.82 11.13 11.70
C THR A 19 20.53 10.17 10.75
N LYS A 20 20.93 10.63 9.55
CA LYS A 20 21.51 9.80 8.47
C LYS A 20 20.62 8.60 8.11
N THR A 21 19.30 8.80 8.15
CA THR A 21 18.31 7.81 7.76
C THR A 21 17.58 8.25 6.48
N THR A 22 16.83 7.35 5.87
CA THR A 22 15.91 7.68 4.77
C THR A 22 14.52 7.97 5.31
N VAL A 23 13.77 8.84 4.61
CA VAL A 23 12.36 9.07 4.92
C VAL A 23 11.58 7.85 4.46
N GLN A 24 11.03 7.09 5.40
CA GLN A 24 10.19 5.95 5.06
C GLN A 24 8.81 6.43 4.60
N PRO A 25 8.11 5.69 3.72
CA PRO A 25 6.74 6.01 3.35
C PRO A 25 5.83 6.19 4.58
N TYR A 26 4.94 7.18 4.52
CA TYR A 26 4.05 7.47 5.63
C TYR A 26 2.68 7.99 5.17
N ILE A 27 1.71 7.85 6.07
CA ILE A 27 0.34 8.34 5.85
C ILE A 27 0.24 9.78 6.35
N LEU A 28 -0.30 10.65 5.50
CA LEU A 28 -0.65 12.03 5.83
C LEU A 28 -2.16 12.18 5.80
N ILE A 29 -2.73 12.62 6.93
CA ILE A 29 -4.16 12.87 7.08
C ILE A 29 -4.36 14.38 7.12
N GLN A 30 -5.13 14.90 6.17
CA GLN A 30 -5.60 16.27 6.14
C GLN A 30 -7.01 16.33 6.70
N GLY A 31 -7.29 17.26 7.59
CA GLY A 31 -8.64 17.49 8.09
C GLY A 31 -8.74 18.82 8.84
N ALA A 32 -9.93 19.41 8.82
CA ALA A 32 -10.23 20.63 9.58
C ALA A 32 -10.06 20.44 11.10
N ASN A 33 -10.26 19.23 11.62
CA ASN A 33 -10.08 18.89 13.03
C ASN A 33 -9.61 17.44 13.22
N ARG A 34 -9.49 16.98 14.48
CA ARG A 34 -8.96 15.65 14.80
C ARG A 34 -9.91 14.48 14.50
N TRP A 35 -11.17 14.78 14.21
CA TRP A 35 -12.24 13.80 14.02
C TRP A 35 -12.75 13.73 12.57
N SER A 36 -12.49 14.77 11.76
CA SER A 36 -12.79 14.80 10.33
C SER A 36 -11.51 14.72 9.51
N HIS A 37 -11.58 14.00 8.38
CA HIS A 37 -10.53 14.03 7.38
C HIS A 37 -11.13 14.49 6.05
N ASP A 38 -10.48 15.48 5.46
CA ASP A 38 -10.81 16.03 4.15
C ASP A 38 -9.90 15.43 3.06
N GLY A 39 -8.80 14.79 3.44
CA GLY A 39 -7.91 14.07 2.53
C GLY A 39 -7.02 13.05 3.24
N LEU A 40 -6.78 11.92 2.58
CA LEU A 40 -5.89 10.85 3.05
C LEU A 40 -4.85 10.59 1.97
N TYR A 41 -3.57 10.69 2.34
CA TYR A 41 -2.49 10.57 1.39
C TYR A 41 -1.43 9.59 1.89
N VAL A 42 -0.83 8.84 0.96
CA VAL A 42 0.48 8.20 1.18
C VAL A 42 1.53 9.10 0.57
N VAL A 43 2.53 9.47 1.37
CA VAL A 43 3.68 10.26 0.93
C VAL A 43 4.84 9.31 0.67
N ILE A 44 5.38 9.37 -0.54
CA ILE A 44 6.59 8.65 -0.96
C ILE A 44 7.50 9.69 -1.59
N ASP A 45 8.66 9.94 -0.97
CA ASP A 45 9.58 11.01 -1.33
C ASP A 45 8.92 12.39 -1.42
N ASP A 46 8.67 12.88 -2.65
CA ASP A 46 8.04 14.17 -2.95
C ASP A 46 6.63 14.02 -3.54
N PHE A 47 6.14 12.78 -3.66
CA PHE A 47 4.86 12.47 -4.27
C PHE A 47 3.78 12.21 -3.20
N PHE A 48 2.59 12.72 -3.48
CA PHE A 48 1.40 12.56 -2.65
C PHE A 48 0.36 11.76 -3.42
N TYR A 49 0.00 10.59 -2.91
CA TYR A 49 -1.01 9.72 -3.50
C TYR A 49 -2.26 9.75 -2.65
N GLU A 50 -3.36 10.28 -3.20
CA GLU A 50 -4.63 10.42 -2.48
C GLU A 50 -5.46 9.12 -2.50
N PHE A 51 -6.14 8.83 -1.40
CA PHE A 51 -6.95 7.64 -1.22
C PHE A 51 -8.30 7.96 -0.57
N PRO A 52 -9.38 7.23 -0.94
CA PRO A 52 -10.73 7.50 -0.43
C PRO A 52 -10.96 6.97 0.99
N THR A 53 -10.16 6.01 1.45
CA THR A 53 -10.36 5.38 2.78
C THR A 53 -9.03 5.16 3.49
N VAL A 54 -9.07 5.16 4.82
CA VAL A 54 -7.90 4.87 5.68
C VAL A 54 -7.37 3.48 5.38
N LYS A 55 -8.24 2.50 5.15
CA LYS A 55 -7.85 1.14 4.80
C LYS A 55 -7.02 1.09 3.51
N THR A 56 -7.51 1.72 2.43
CA THR A 56 -6.78 1.72 1.15
C THR A 56 -5.46 2.50 1.24
N CYS A 57 -5.43 3.56 2.04
CA CYS A 57 -4.22 4.33 2.32
C CYS A 57 -3.19 3.48 3.10
N LEU A 58 -3.63 2.77 4.14
CA LEU A 58 -2.80 1.86 4.93
C LEU A 58 -2.27 0.68 4.10
N ASP A 59 -3.14 0.07 3.27
CA ASP A 59 -2.76 -1.02 2.37
C ASP A 59 -1.64 -0.56 1.40
N MET A 60 -1.77 0.65 0.84
CA MET A 60 -0.78 1.21 -0.08
C MET A 60 0.52 1.63 0.61
N CYS A 61 0.43 2.26 1.78
CA CYS A 61 1.60 2.58 2.59
C CYS A 61 2.36 1.30 2.98
N PHE A 62 1.65 0.26 3.42
CA PHE A 62 2.26 -1.01 3.77
C PHE A 62 2.99 -1.64 2.58
N ARG A 63 2.35 -1.68 1.41
CA ARG A 63 2.96 -2.24 0.18
C ARG A 63 4.17 -1.44 -0.29
N SER A 64 4.18 -0.13 -0.08
CA SER A 64 5.28 0.72 -0.50
C SER A 64 6.61 0.36 0.17
N PHE A 65 6.59 -0.09 1.44
CA PHE A 65 7.81 -0.58 2.11
C PHE A 65 8.49 -1.69 1.31
N PHE A 66 7.72 -2.63 0.77
CA PHE A 66 8.29 -3.73 -0.03
C PHE A 66 8.62 -3.32 -1.46
N ALA A 67 7.76 -2.50 -2.08
CA ALA A 67 7.99 -2.03 -3.46
C ALA A 67 9.30 -1.23 -3.60
N PHE A 68 9.65 -0.46 -2.56
CA PHE A 68 10.86 0.36 -2.53
C PHE A 68 12.01 -0.26 -1.72
N ASN A 69 11.86 -1.49 -1.23
CA ASN A 69 12.81 -2.14 -0.32
C ASN A 69 13.21 -1.21 0.85
N ALA A 70 12.21 -0.52 1.40
CA ALA A 70 12.31 0.45 2.47
C ALA A 70 12.07 -0.22 3.83
N GLU A 71 12.79 0.23 4.85
CA GLU A 71 12.64 -0.29 6.21
C GLU A 71 11.41 0.32 6.89
N TYR A 72 10.88 -0.34 7.92
CA TYR A 72 9.85 0.30 8.74
C TYR A 72 10.44 1.44 9.57
N PRO A 73 9.68 2.53 9.79
CA PRO A 73 10.12 3.64 10.62
C PRO A 73 10.42 3.18 12.05
N THR A 74 11.61 3.52 12.55
CA THR A 74 12.15 3.08 13.86
C THR A 74 11.23 3.37 15.03
N GLN A 75 10.48 4.47 14.97
CA GLN A 75 9.55 4.92 16.01
C GLN A 75 8.34 3.97 16.19
N CYS A 76 7.97 3.21 15.15
CA CYS A 76 6.80 2.32 15.18
C CYS A 76 7.03 0.99 14.45
N THR A 77 8.28 0.53 14.39
CA THR A 77 8.66 -0.75 13.77
C THR A 77 7.82 -1.92 14.28
N ASP A 78 7.57 -2.00 15.59
CA ASP A 78 6.85 -3.13 16.17
C ASP A 78 5.36 -3.12 15.82
N ILE A 79 4.76 -1.94 15.66
CA ILE A 79 3.38 -1.79 15.18
C ILE A 79 3.27 -2.33 13.76
N TRP A 80 4.20 -1.96 12.87
CA TRP A 80 4.22 -2.47 11.50
C TRP A 80 4.45 -3.98 11.44
N LYS A 81 5.30 -4.54 12.30
CA LYS A 81 5.48 -6.00 12.41
C LYS A 81 4.22 -6.71 12.88
N ILE A 82 3.47 -6.13 13.83
CA ILE A 82 2.17 -6.67 14.27
C ILE A 82 1.18 -6.63 13.10
N LEU A 83 1.08 -5.53 12.37
CA LEU A 83 0.22 -5.43 11.19
C LEU A 83 0.61 -6.47 10.12
N GLN A 84 1.89 -6.61 9.81
CA GLN A 84 2.40 -7.59 8.87
C GLN A 84 1.95 -9.01 9.24
N ARG A 85 2.06 -9.39 10.50
CA ARG A 85 1.71 -10.73 10.98
C ARG A 85 0.20 -10.94 11.11
N GLU A 86 -0.47 -10.08 11.85
CA GLU A 86 -1.84 -10.31 12.30
C GLU A 86 -2.88 -9.86 11.27
N VAL A 87 -2.58 -8.82 10.48
CA VAL A 87 -3.52 -8.28 9.48
C VAL A 87 -3.23 -8.84 8.09
N TYR A 88 -1.96 -8.86 7.69
CA TYR A 88 -1.58 -9.29 6.33
C TYR A 88 -1.15 -10.76 6.25
N GLY A 89 -0.90 -11.44 7.38
CA GLY A 89 -0.45 -12.83 7.40
C GLY A 89 0.90 -13.05 6.71
N TRP A 90 1.74 -12.02 6.63
CA TRP A 90 3.00 -12.07 5.90
C TRP A 90 4.14 -12.59 6.80
N PRO A 91 4.96 -13.52 6.30
CA PRO A 91 6.07 -14.07 7.06
C PRO A 91 7.13 -13.00 7.33
N ARG A 92 7.83 -13.15 8.46
CA ARG A 92 8.90 -12.23 8.87
C ARG A 92 10.09 -12.42 7.93
N GLU A 93 10.55 -11.37 7.26
CA GLU A 93 11.81 -11.42 6.52
C GLU A 93 12.97 -11.50 7.53
N THR A 94 13.52 -12.69 7.71
CA THR A 94 14.80 -12.91 8.38
C THR A 94 15.93 -12.68 7.37
N LYS A 95 17.14 -12.30 7.83
CA LYS A 95 18.30 -12.05 6.94
C LYS A 95 18.68 -13.23 6.03
N GLU A 96 18.13 -14.42 6.29
CA GLU A 96 18.26 -15.63 5.48
C GLU A 96 17.33 -15.66 4.25
N ASN A 97 16.33 -14.77 4.19
CA ASN A 97 15.26 -14.76 3.20
C ASN A 97 15.22 -13.48 2.36
N LEU A 98 16.37 -12.86 2.08
CA LEU A 98 16.53 -11.54 1.43
C LEU A 98 15.90 -11.38 0.01
N GLY A 99 15.18 -12.37 -0.50
CA GLY A 99 14.38 -12.29 -1.73
C GLY A 99 12.91 -12.71 -1.58
N GLY A 100 12.47 -13.08 -0.37
CA GLY A 100 11.21 -13.77 -0.12
C GLY A 100 9.96 -12.89 -0.22
N GLY A 101 9.95 -11.69 0.39
CA GLY A 101 8.76 -10.83 0.38
C GLY A 101 8.48 -10.21 -0.98
N ALA A 102 9.51 -9.81 -1.73
CA ALA A 102 9.35 -9.37 -3.11
C ALA A 102 8.82 -10.50 -4.02
N ALA A 103 9.34 -11.72 -3.86
CA ALA A 103 8.86 -12.90 -4.60
C ALA A 103 7.41 -13.26 -4.24
N LEU A 104 7.05 -13.26 -2.96
CA LEU A 104 5.68 -13.48 -2.50
C LEU A 104 4.73 -12.42 -3.03
N PHE A 105 5.15 -11.15 -3.04
CA PHE A 105 4.35 -10.08 -3.60
C PHE A 105 4.07 -10.29 -5.10
N LEU A 106 5.08 -10.68 -5.89
CA LEU A 106 4.89 -11.04 -7.31
C LEU A 106 3.95 -12.24 -7.49
N ILE A 107 4.05 -13.26 -6.63
CA ILE A 107 3.15 -14.42 -6.64
C ILE A 107 1.69 -13.99 -6.34
N GLN A 108 1.49 -13.14 -5.33
CA GLN A 108 0.16 -12.62 -4.96
C GLN A 108 -0.47 -11.78 -6.08
N LEU A 109 0.34 -10.96 -6.77
CA LEU A 109 -0.12 -10.14 -7.90
C LEU A 109 -0.58 -11.02 -9.07
N ASN A 110 0.16 -12.08 -9.40
CA ASN A 110 -0.23 -13.01 -10.47
C ASN A 110 -1.54 -13.74 -10.17
N HIS A 111 -1.79 -14.12 -8.92
CA HIS A 111 -3.03 -14.82 -8.55
C HIS A 111 -4.28 -13.92 -8.61
N SER A 112 -4.13 -12.61 -8.31
CA SER A 112 -5.22 -11.63 -8.43
C SER A 112 -5.59 -11.35 -9.90
N SER A 113 -4.62 -11.33 -10.81
CA SER A 113 -4.87 -11.17 -12.26
C SER A 113 -5.62 -12.36 -12.86
N SER A 114 -5.39 -13.59 -12.38
CA SER A 114 -6.11 -14.79 -12.83
C SER A 114 -7.59 -14.79 -12.43
N SER A 115 -7.94 -14.18 -11.30
CA SER A 115 -9.34 -14.08 -10.83
C SER A 115 -10.14 -13.02 -11.58
N ALA A 116 -9.48 -11.97 -12.10
CA ALA A 116 -10.12 -10.94 -12.92
C ALA A 116 -10.49 -11.47 -14.33
N ASN A 117 -9.68 -12.37 -14.90
CA ASN A 117 -9.94 -12.90 -16.26
C ASN A 117 -11.06 -13.95 -16.31
N LYS A 118 -11.44 -14.56 -15.18
CA LYS A 118 -12.50 -15.58 -15.12
C LYS A 118 -13.92 -15.00 -15.04
N ARG A 119 -14.08 -13.70 -14.77
CA ARG A 119 -15.40 -13.03 -14.71
C ARG A 119 -15.90 -12.47 -16.06
N ARG A 120 -15.08 -12.47 -17.12
CA ARG A 120 -15.48 -11.96 -18.45
C ARG A 120 -15.99 -13.02 -19.43
N THR A 121 -15.94 -14.31 -19.10
CA THR A 121 -16.28 -15.40 -20.05
C THR A 121 -17.60 -16.12 -19.77
N LEU A 122 -18.46 -15.59 -18.89
CA LEU A 122 -19.74 -16.23 -18.52
C LEU A 122 -21.01 -15.49 -18.99
N ASP A 123 -20.92 -14.62 -20.00
CA ASP A 123 -22.11 -13.95 -20.60
C ASP A 123 -22.19 -14.08 -22.14
N SER A 124 -21.95 -15.27 -22.69
CA SER A 124 -22.26 -15.50 -24.11
C SER A 124 -22.52 -16.98 -24.43
N SER A 125 -23.50 -17.60 -23.75
CA SER A 125 -24.03 -18.89 -24.21
C SER A 125 -25.38 -19.25 -23.58
N SER A 126 -26.41 -18.45 -23.85
CA SER A 126 -27.80 -18.92 -23.89
C SER A 126 -28.61 -17.85 -24.61
N THR A 127 -28.88 -17.98 -25.91
CA THR A 127 -30.16 -18.52 -26.35
C THR A 127 -30.12 -18.73 -27.86
N ASN A 128 -29.91 -19.95 -28.34
CA ASN A 128 -30.56 -20.38 -29.58
C ASN A 128 -30.47 -21.89 -29.76
N LYS A 129 -31.63 -22.57 -29.73
CA LYS A 129 -32.01 -23.71 -30.59
C LYS A 129 -33.19 -24.44 -29.97
N ARG A 130 -34.33 -24.41 -30.67
CA ARG A 130 -35.16 -25.59 -30.93
C ARG A 130 -36.06 -25.32 -32.15
N PRO A 131 -35.91 -26.05 -33.26
CA PRO A 131 -36.86 -26.01 -34.36
C PRO A 131 -37.94 -27.10 -34.20
N ARG A 132 -39.16 -26.68 -34.57
CA ARG A 132 -40.30 -27.38 -35.21
C ARG A 132 -40.55 -28.87 -34.91
N ARG A 133 -41.77 -29.13 -34.45
CA ARG A 133 -42.63 -30.22 -34.96
C ARG A 133 -43.87 -29.58 -35.57
#